data_AF-A0A9D1FWY4-F1
#
_entry.id   AF-A0A9D1FWY4-F1
#
_cell.length_a   1.000
_cell.length_b   1.000
_cell.length_c   1.000
_cell.angle_alpha   90.00
_cell.angle_beta   90.00
_cell.angle_gamma   90.00
#
_symmetry.space_group_name_H-M   'P 1'
#
loop_
_entity.id
_entity.type
_entity.pdbx_description
1 polymer ?
#
loop_
_entity_poly.entity_id
_entity_poly.type
_entity_poly.pdbx_seq_one_letter_code
_entity_poly.pdbx_strand_id
1 'polypeptide(L)'
;MNEQFYQPVLIYNGFLSTIESYYSVKKAQQIFNKALKLLTQLSGKSEKEVQDFLQSKYGTWIADTYIDENAKDQKDIEDIIREGYFNTYAKQLFDDEAKGITKKYQFDYNQELFGAKVFNYITNSIDILLATYEHPNRIYKEYALCIAPDRKQYHIGMDFITPIDELSDEDIEQLGIKEFV
;
A
#
# COMPACT_ATOMS: atom_id res chain seq x y z
N MET A 1 5.30 -46.17 -17.35
CA MET A 1 4.14 -45.43 -16.80
C MET A 1 4.65 -44.04 -16.46
N ASN A 2 4.25 -43.02 -17.22
CA ASN A 2 4.60 -41.63 -16.94
C ASN A 2 3.53 -41.06 -16.00
N GLU A 3 3.88 -40.87 -14.74
CA GLU A 3 3.05 -40.13 -13.79
C GLU A 3 3.10 -38.64 -14.19
N GLN A 4 2.08 -38.18 -14.90
CA GLN A 4 1.82 -36.76 -15.07
C GLN A 4 1.34 -36.24 -13.72
N PHE A 5 2.21 -35.50 -13.01
CA PHE A 5 1.83 -34.72 -11.84
C PHE A 5 0.75 -33.71 -12.25
N TYR A 6 -0.47 -33.97 -11.80
CA TYR A 6 -1.57 -33.01 -11.90
C TYR A 6 -1.28 -31.88 -10.91
N GLN A 7 -0.66 -30.80 -11.39
CA GLN A 7 -0.63 -29.54 -10.65
C GLN A 7 -2.04 -28.95 -10.74
N PRO A 8 -2.80 -28.81 -9.64
CA PRO A 8 -4.08 -28.13 -9.70
C PRO A 8 -3.84 -26.70 -10.19
N VAL A 9 -4.45 -26.36 -11.32
CA VAL A 9 -4.51 -24.98 -11.80
C VAL A 9 -5.35 -24.23 -10.79
N LEU A 10 -4.71 -23.46 -9.90
CA LEU A 10 -5.39 -22.48 -9.06
C LEU A 10 -5.99 -21.42 -10.01
N ILE A 11 -7.30 -21.55 -10.27
CA ILE A 11 -8.06 -20.52 -10.98
C ILE A 11 -8.25 -19.39 -9.98
N TYR A 12 -7.44 -18.33 -10.10
CA TYR A 12 -7.65 -17.12 -9.34
C TYR A 12 -8.88 -16.41 -9.92
N ASN A 13 -9.88 -16.20 -9.08
CA ASN A 13 -11.13 -15.54 -9.44
C ASN A 13 -10.98 -14.02 -9.60
N GLY A 14 -9.78 -13.46 -9.34
CA GLY A 14 -9.52 -12.03 -9.40
C GLY A 14 -10.30 -11.26 -8.34
N PHE A 15 -10.03 -9.96 -8.21
CA PHE A 15 -10.63 -9.10 -7.19
C PHE A 15 -12.16 -9.12 -7.26
N LEU A 16 -12.71 -8.84 -8.45
CA LEU A 16 -14.15 -8.62 -8.61
C LEU A 16 -14.95 -9.88 -8.27
N SER A 17 -14.61 -11.02 -8.86
CA SER A 17 -15.37 -12.26 -8.61
C SER A 17 -15.18 -12.78 -7.18
N THR A 18 -14.08 -12.45 -6.52
CA THR A 18 -13.89 -12.72 -5.08
C THR A 18 -14.86 -11.88 -4.24
N ILE A 19 -14.95 -10.57 -4.48
CA ILE A 19 -15.90 -9.69 -3.78
C ILE A 19 -17.36 -10.07 -4.07
N GLU A 20 -17.70 -10.45 -5.30
CA GLU A 20 -19.06 -10.90 -5.68
C GLU A 20 -19.52 -12.16 -4.93
N SER A 21 -18.59 -12.93 -4.36
CA SER A 21 -18.93 -14.09 -3.53
C SER A 21 -19.49 -13.69 -2.15
N TYR A 22 -19.28 -12.44 -1.73
CA TYR A 22 -19.66 -11.93 -0.40
C TYR A 22 -20.65 -10.76 -0.45
N TYR A 23 -20.72 -10.05 -1.58
CA TYR A 23 -21.53 -8.85 -1.72
C TYR A 23 -22.37 -8.88 -3.00
N SER A 24 -23.47 -8.13 -3.01
CA SER A 24 -24.26 -7.92 -4.24
C SER A 24 -23.39 -7.38 -5.37
N VAL A 25 -23.68 -7.76 -6.62
CA VAL A 25 -22.98 -7.29 -7.84
C VAL A 25 -22.82 -5.76 -7.85
N LYS A 26 -23.85 -5.00 -7.48
CA LYS A 26 -23.79 -3.53 -7.42
C LYS A 26 -22.73 -3.03 -6.42
N LYS A 27 -22.70 -3.60 -5.22
CA LYS A 27 -21.71 -3.25 -4.18
C LYS A 27 -20.31 -3.71 -4.60
N ALA A 28 -20.18 -4.91 -5.18
CA ALA A 28 -18.91 -5.42 -5.67
C ALA A 28 -18.30 -4.51 -6.74
N GLN A 29 -19.10 -4.05 -7.70
CA GLN A 29 -18.66 -3.10 -8.72
C GLN A 29 -18.24 -1.76 -8.12
N GLN A 30 -18.93 -1.26 -7.10
CA GLN A 30 -18.55 -0.02 -6.41
C GLN A 30 -17.18 -0.16 -5.73
N ILE A 31 -16.95 -1.27 -5.02
CA ILE A 31 -15.68 -1.56 -4.35
C ILE A 31 -14.56 -1.69 -5.39
N PHE A 32 -14.80 -2.43 -6.48
CA PHE A 32 -13.85 -2.58 -7.58
C PHE A 32 -13.49 -1.23 -8.21
N ASN A 33 -14.48 -0.37 -8.47
CA ASN A 33 -14.25 0.95 -9.06
C ASN A 33 -13.41 1.86 -8.13
N LYS A 34 -13.65 1.81 -6.81
CA LYS A 34 -12.81 2.51 -5.83
C LYS A 34 -11.37 2.01 -5.89
N ALA A 35 -11.19 0.68 -5.87
CA ALA A 35 -9.88 0.04 -5.92
C ALA A 35 -9.11 0.40 -7.20
N LEU A 36 -9.77 0.27 -8.35
CA LEU A 36 -9.22 0.62 -9.65
C LEU A 36 -8.78 2.08 -9.69
N LYS A 37 -9.66 3.01 -9.24
CA LYS A 37 -9.38 4.44 -9.24
C LYS A 37 -8.16 4.77 -8.37
N LEU A 38 -8.14 4.30 -7.13
CA LEU A 38 -7.06 4.62 -6.20
C LEU A 38 -5.72 4.02 -6.64
N LEU A 39 -5.69 2.75 -7.06
CA LEU A 39 -4.46 2.14 -7.56
C LEU A 39 -3.95 2.83 -8.83
N THR A 40 -4.85 3.28 -9.71
CA THR A 40 -4.50 4.10 -10.88
C THR A 40 -3.89 5.42 -10.43
N GLN A 41 -4.44 6.09 -9.41
CA GLN A 41 -3.89 7.35 -8.90
C GLN A 41 -2.51 7.16 -8.26
N LEU A 42 -2.35 6.16 -7.38
CA LEU A 42 -1.10 5.92 -6.67
C LEU A 42 0.04 5.47 -7.61
N SER A 43 -0.28 4.67 -8.62
CA SER A 43 0.71 4.12 -9.56
C SER A 43 0.90 4.92 -10.84
N GLY A 44 -0.11 5.69 -11.26
CA GLY A 44 -0.32 6.29 -12.59
C GLY A 44 -0.01 5.37 -13.76
N LYS A 45 -0.22 4.06 -13.56
CA LYS A 45 -0.37 3.11 -14.66
C LYS A 45 -1.69 3.33 -15.38
N SER A 46 -1.80 2.78 -16.58
CA SER A 46 -3.08 2.78 -17.28
C SER A 46 -4.14 1.97 -16.51
N GLU A 47 -5.41 2.34 -16.65
CA GLU A 47 -6.51 1.57 -16.05
C GLU A 47 -6.45 0.10 -16.44
N LYS A 48 -6.06 -0.21 -17.69
CA LYS A 48 -5.93 -1.59 -18.16
C LYS A 48 -4.88 -2.38 -17.37
N GLU A 49 -3.70 -1.81 -17.15
CA GLU A 49 -2.66 -2.47 -16.34
C GLU A 49 -3.12 -2.70 -14.89
N VAL A 50 -3.85 -1.75 -14.32
CA VAL A 50 -4.40 -1.89 -12.97
C VAL A 50 -5.52 -2.92 -12.93
N GLN A 51 -6.36 -3.00 -13.97
CA GLN A 51 -7.38 -4.05 -14.11
C GLN A 51 -6.72 -5.44 -14.20
N ASP A 52 -5.68 -5.60 -15.03
CA ASP A 52 -4.94 -6.85 -15.16
C ASP A 52 -4.32 -7.27 -13.81
N PHE A 53 -3.78 -6.30 -13.06
CA PHE A 53 -3.31 -6.52 -11.69
C PHE A 53 -4.43 -6.95 -10.73
N LEU A 54 -5.58 -6.28 -10.77
CA LEU A 54 -6.74 -6.64 -9.97
C LEU A 54 -7.34 -8.00 -10.35
N GLN A 55 -7.13 -8.49 -11.57
CA GLN A 55 -7.53 -9.85 -11.95
C GLN A 55 -6.48 -10.92 -11.60
N SER A 56 -5.30 -10.52 -11.14
CA SER A 56 -4.28 -11.46 -10.68
C SER A 56 -4.57 -12.04 -9.30
N LYS A 57 -3.69 -12.96 -8.85
CA LYS A 57 -3.67 -13.46 -7.47
C LYS A 57 -3.56 -12.33 -6.42
N TYR A 58 -2.94 -11.21 -6.77
CA TYR A 58 -2.82 -10.07 -5.85
C TYR A 58 -4.15 -9.35 -5.68
N GLY A 59 -4.95 -9.23 -6.74
CA GLY A 59 -6.30 -8.73 -6.61
C GLY A 59 -7.20 -9.64 -5.77
N THR A 60 -7.00 -10.96 -5.85
CA THR A 60 -7.68 -11.90 -4.94
C THR A 60 -7.29 -11.61 -3.48
N TRP A 61 -6.00 -11.44 -3.20
CA TRP A 61 -5.53 -11.13 -1.85
C TRP A 61 -6.05 -9.79 -1.30
N ILE A 62 -6.10 -8.74 -2.12
CA ILE A 62 -6.70 -7.46 -1.69
C ILE A 62 -8.18 -7.67 -1.36
N ALA A 63 -8.91 -8.43 -2.18
CA ALA A 63 -10.33 -8.71 -1.96
C ALA A 63 -10.55 -9.48 -0.64
N ASP A 64 -9.78 -10.55 -0.40
CA ASP A 64 -9.85 -11.33 0.84
C ASP A 64 -9.54 -10.47 2.07
N THR A 65 -8.49 -9.65 1.98
CA THR A 65 -8.11 -8.72 3.07
C THR A 65 -9.24 -7.72 3.34
N TYR A 66 -9.86 -7.16 2.29
CA TYR A 66 -11.00 -6.28 2.46
C TYR A 66 -12.19 -6.98 3.10
N ILE A 67 -12.51 -8.22 2.70
CA ILE A 67 -13.61 -8.98 3.29
C ILE A 67 -13.39 -9.19 4.79
N ASP A 68 -12.18 -9.63 5.16
CA ASP A 68 -11.82 -9.91 6.55
C ASP A 68 -11.82 -8.64 7.42
N GLU A 69 -11.20 -7.57 6.94
CA GLU A 69 -11.04 -6.33 7.71
C GLU A 69 -12.31 -5.48 7.71
N ASN A 70 -13.13 -5.52 6.65
CA ASN A 70 -14.44 -4.88 6.64
C ASN A 70 -15.41 -5.57 7.60
N ALA A 71 -15.30 -6.90 7.77
CA ALA A 71 -16.12 -7.64 8.73
C ALA A 71 -15.77 -7.34 10.19
N LYS A 72 -14.49 -7.08 10.50
CA LYS A 72 -14.01 -6.77 11.86
C LYS A 72 -14.20 -5.29 12.22
N ASP A 73 -13.69 -4.41 11.37
CA ASP A 73 -13.46 -3.01 11.71
C ASP A 73 -14.12 -2.03 10.71
N GLN A 74 -14.97 -2.54 9.81
CA GLN A 74 -15.67 -1.75 8.78
C GLN A 74 -14.75 -0.91 7.89
N LYS A 75 -13.50 -1.36 7.73
CA LYS A 75 -12.48 -0.66 6.97
C LYS A 75 -12.87 -0.47 5.51
N ASP A 76 -12.62 0.72 4.95
CA ASP A 76 -12.87 0.99 3.54
C ASP A 76 -11.78 0.35 2.67
N ILE A 77 -12.12 -0.03 1.44
CA ILE A 77 -11.18 -0.63 0.49
C ILE A 77 -10.01 0.31 0.18
N GLU A 78 -10.24 1.62 0.21
CA GLU A 78 -9.18 2.59 -0.03
C GLU A 78 -8.09 2.53 1.05
N ASP A 79 -8.46 2.31 2.31
CA ASP A 79 -7.51 2.23 3.42
C ASP A 79 -6.68 0.95 3.34
N ILE A 80 -7.33 -0.18 3.01
CA ILE A 80 -6.64 -1.46 2.71
C ILE A 80 -5.61 -1.29 1.60
N ILE A 81 -5.96 -0.53 0.55
CA ILE A 81 -5.06 -0.26 -0.55
C ILE A 81 -3.88 0.61 -0.11
N ARG A 82 -4.13 1.72 0.60
CA ARG A 82 -3.06 2.63 1.04
C ARG A 82 -2.03 1.92 1.91
N GLU A 83 -2.48 1.10 2.86
CA GLU A 83 -1.59 0.34 3.75
C GLU A 83 -0.76 -0.72 3.02
N GLY A 84 -1.37 -1.44 2.08
CA GLY A 84 -0.68 -2.49 1.33
C GLY A 84 0.14 -1.98 0.15
N TYR A 85 -0.12 -0.75 -0.32
CA TYR A 85 0.44 -0.24 -1.58
C TYR A 85 1.97 -0.22 -1.55
N PHE A 86 2.54 0.51 -0.60
CA PHE A 86 3.99 0.75 -0.56
C PHE A 86 4.81 -0.50 -0.20
N ASN A 87 4.23 -1.39 0.60
CA ASN A 87 4.93 -2.58 1.07
C ASN A 87 4.86 -3.75 0.08
N THR A 88 3.75 -3.86 -0.66
CA THR A 88 3.46 -5.05 -1.46
C THR A 88 2.97 -4.70 -2.87
N TYR A 89 1.86 -3.96 -3.01
CA TYR A 89 1.19 -3.86 -4.31
C TYR A 89 2.03 -3.12 -5.34
N ALA A 90 2.73 -2.06 -4.94
CA ALA A 90 3.63 -1.32 -5.81
C ALA A 90 4.77 -2.20 -6.35
N LYS A 91 5.32 -3.13 -5.57
CA LYS A 91 6.41 -4.01 -6.06
C LYS A 91 5.92 -4.93 -7.18
N GLN A 92 4.71 -5.47 -7.00
CA GLN A 92 4.10 -6.41 -7.93
C GLN A 92 3.58 -5.71 -9.19
N LEU A 93 2.91 -4.57 -9.02
CA LEU A 93 2.34 -3.80 -10.11
C LEU A 93 3.42 -3.26 -11.07
N PHE A 94 4.62 -2.95 -10.56
CA PHE A 94 5.75 -2.48 -11.36
C PHE A 94 6.74 -3.58 -11.75
N ASP A 95 6.51 -4.81 -11.28
CA ASP A 95 7.36 -5.98 -11.53
C ASP A 95 8.82 -5.77 -11.09
N ASP A 96 9.00 -5.21 -9.88
CA ASP A 96 10.31 -4.83 -9.36
C ASP A 96 11.24 -6.05 -9.19
N GLU A 97 10.67 -7.21 -8.86
CA GLU A 97 11.42 -8.46 -8.70
C GLU A 97 11.98 -8.95 -10.04
N ALA A 98 11.15 -9.05 -11.09
CA ALA A 98 11.64 -9.50 -12.40
C ALA A 98 12.61 -8.50 -13.03
N LYS A 99 12.49 -7.21 -12.69
CA LYS A 99 13.40 -6.14 -13.15
C LYS A 99 14.66 -6.00 -12.29
N GLY A 100 14.81 -6.77 -11.21
CA GLY A 100 15.97 -6.72 -10.33
C GLY A 100 16.16 -5.38 -9.61
N ILE A 101 15.08 -4.60 -9.44
CA ILE A 101 15.12 -3.24 -8.86
C ILE A 101 15.39 -3.28 -7.35
N THR A 102 15.11 -4.40 -6.69
CA THR A 102 15.33 -4.61 -5.24
C THR A 102 16.77 -4.43 -4.77
N LYS A 103 17.76 -4.36 -5.67
CA LYS A 103 19.20 -4.27 -5.33
C LYS A 103 19.83 -2.87 -5.48
N LYS A 104 19.08 -1.81 -5.79
CA LYS A 104 19.67 -0.47 -6.07
C LYS A 104 18.90 0.71 -5.48
N TYR A 105 18.43 0.63 -4.23
CA TYR A 105 18.06 1.85 -3.54
C TYR A 105 19.35 2.56 -3.10
N GLN A 106 19.55 3.78 -3.61
CA GLN A 106 20.52 4.69 -3.04
C GLN A 106 19.81 5.40 -1.90
N PHE A 107 19.99 4.87 -0.68
CA PHE A 107 19.48 5.49 0.51
C PHE A 107 20.25 6.78 0.77
N ASP A 108 19.51 7.88 0.86
CA ASP A 108 20.00 9.10 1.47
C ASP A 108 19.73 8.99 2.96
N TYR A 109 20.79 8.67 3.69
CA TYR A 109 20.80 8.79 5.15
C TYR A 109 21.07 10.25 5.50
N ASN A 110 20.13 11.13 5.14
CA ASN A 110 20.21 12.51 5.56
C ASN A 110 20.21 12.54 7.09
N GLN A 111 21.35 12.94 7.67
CA GLN A 111 21.59 12.90 9.12
C GLN A 111 20.62 13.80 9.89
N GLU A 112 20.04 14.80 9.23
CA GLU A 112 19.11 15.76 9.86
C GLU A 112 17.73 15.14 10.10
N LEU A 113 17.29 14.23 9.24
CA LEU A 113 15.96 13.62 9.29
C LEU A 113 15.96 12.24 9.97
N PHE A 114 17.14 11.65 10.18
CA PHE A 114 17.27 10.37 10.88
C PHE A 114 16.74 10.46 12.31
N GLY A 115 15.78 9.61 12.64
CA GLY A 115 15.17 9.58 13.97
C GLY A 115 14.05 10.61 14.17
N ALA A 116 13.73 11.40 13.14
CA ALA A 116 12.61 12.34 13.20
C ALA A 116 11.29 11.57 13.43
N LYS A 117 10.45 12.10 14.33
CA LYS A 117 9.07 11.64 14.46
C LYS A 117 8.28 12.17 13.28
N VAL A 118 7.61 11.28 12.56
CA VAL A 118 6.75 11.63 11.45
C VAL A 118 5.34 11.17 11.72
N PHE A 119 4.36 12.00 11.39
CA PHE A 119 2.97 11.60 11.38
C PHE A 119 2.65 10.90 10.05
N ASN A 120 2.09 9.70 10.12
CA ASN A 120 1.69 8.89 8.97
C ASN A 120 0.19 9.02 8.73
N TYR A 121 -0.19 9.68 7.63
CA TYR A 121 -1.60 9.93 7.28
C TYR A 121 -2.35 8.67 6.84
N ILE A 122 -1.66 7.57 6.53
CA ILE A 122 -2.30 6.30 6.13
C ILE A 122 -2.75 5.53 7.37
N THR A 123 -1.88 5.39 8.35
CA THR A 123 -2.13 4.58 9.56
C THR A 123 -2.58 5.42 10.74
N ASN A 124 -2.60 6.76 10.60
CA ASN A 124 -2.88 7.71 11.67
C ASN A 124 -1.99 7.46 12.91
N SER A 125 -0.69 7.26 12.67
CA SER A 125 0.29 6.91 13.69
C SER A 125 1.51 7.81 13.64
N ILE A 126 2.20 7.92 14.77
CA ILE A 126 3.52 8.54 14.85
C ILE A 126 4.57 7.45 14.74
N ASP A 127 5.39 7.57 13.71
CA ASP A 127 6.42 6.62 13.36
C ASP A 127 7.79 7.33 13.35
N ILE A 128 8.87 6.56 13.24
CA ILE A 128 10.23 7.11 13.20
C ILE A 128 10.82 6.95 11.81
N LEU A 129 11.31 8.06 11.24
CA LEU A 129 12.00 8.09 9.96
C LEU A 129 13.43 7.54 10.11
N LEU A 130 13.80 6.55 9.28
CA LEU A 130 15.12 5.91 9.30
C LEU A 130 16.01 6.30 8.12
N ALA A 131 15.43 6.56 6.95
CA ALA A 131 16.16 6.98 5.76
C ALA A 131 15.16 7.48 4.70
N THR A 132 15.64 8.30 3.77
CA THR A 132 14.92 8.61 2.53
C THR A 132 15.63 7.99 1.34
N TYR A 133 14.93 7.80 0.22
CA TYR A 133 15.52 7.31 -1.01
C TYR A 133 14.65 7.65 -2.22
N GLU A 134 15.26 7.69 -3.40
CA GLU A 134 14.51 7.80 -4.65
C GLU A 134 14.17 6.43 -5.25
N HIS A 135 12.91 6.26 -5.66
CA HIS A 135 12.46 5.12 -6.44
C HIS A 135 12.22 5.56 -7.90
N PRO A 136 13.21 5.39 -8.81
CA PRO A 136 13.15 5.97 -10.16
C PRO A 136 12.01 5.41 -11.02
N ASN A 137 11.50 4.24 -10.68
CA ASN A 137 10.39 3.58 -11.39
C ASN A 137 9.00 3.88 -10.79
N ARG A 138 8.85 4.98 -10.05
CA ARG A 138 7.60 5.39 -9.42
C ARG A 138 7.28 6.85 -9.79
N ILE A 139 6.00 7.20 -9.71
CA ILE A 139 5.52 8.56 -9.99
C ILE A 139 5.95 9.51 -8.89
N TYR A 140 5.62 9.14 -7.65
CA TYR A 140 6.22 9.72 -6.46
C TYR A 140 7.61 9.11 -6.35
N LYS A 141 8.66 9.89 -6.54
CA LYS A 141 10.03 9.38 -6.52
C LYS A 141 10.59 9.30 -5.11
N GLU A 142 10.15 10.17 -4.22
CA GLU A 142 10.69 10.28 -2.88
C GLU A 142 9.97 9.35 -1.91
N TYR A 143 10.73 8.45 -1.30
CA TYR A 143 10.25 7.50 -0.32
C TYR A 143 11.02 7.65 0.98
N ALA A 144 10.36 7.24 2.06
CA ALA A 144 10.94 7.03 3.36
C ALA A 144 10.96 5.53 3.69
N LEU A 145 11.99 5.13 4.44
CA LEU A 145 11.99 3.95 5.28
C LEU A 145 11.67 4.40 6.70
N CYS A 146 10.58 3.87 7.27
CA CYS A 146 10.13 4.19 8.61
C CYS A 146 10.07 2.95 9.49
N ILE A 147 9.99 3.14 10.80
CA ILE A 147 9.67 2.11 11.79
C ILE A 147 8.43 2.52 12.60
N ALA A 148 7.42 1.66 12.59
CA ALA A 148 6.18 1.84 13.34
C ALA A 148 6.38 1.53 14.84
N PRO A 149 5.44 1.91 15.74
CA PRO A 149 5.50 1.61 17.17
C PRO A 149 5.66 0.12 17.50
N ASP A 150 5.15 -0.77 16.65
CA ASP A 150 5.30 -2.22 16.77
C ASP A 150 6.66 -2.75 16.31
N ARG A 151 7.59 -1.85 15.96
CA ARG A 151 8.95 -2.08 15.47
C ARG A 151 9.05 -2.69 14.08
N LYS A 152 7.96 -2.75 13.31
CA LYS A 152 8.03 -3.17 11.91
C LYS A 152 8.53 -2.02 11.04
N GLN A 153 9.48 -2.34 10.17
CA GLN A 153 9.96 -1.42 9.16
C GLN A 153 9.07 -1.49 7.92
N TYR A 154 8.80 -0.33 7.34
CA TYR A 154 7.97 -0.22 6.15
C TYR A 154 8.45 0.93 5.26
N HIS A 155 8.08 0.86 3.99
CA HIS A 155 8.36 1.92 3.03
C HIS A 155 7.10 2.75 2.81
N ILE A 156 7.24 4.05 2.59
CA ILE A 156 6.11 4.96 2.33
C ILE A 156 6.57 6.11 1.45
N GLY A 157 5.67 6.66 0.62
CA GLY A 157 5.96 7.90 -0.12
C GLY A 157 6.01 9.10 0.84
N MET A 158 6.95 10.02 0.62
CA MET A 158 7.13 11.20 1.48
C MET A 158 5.84 12.06 1.58
N ASP A 159 5.02 12.12 0.53
CA ASP A 159 3.74 12.86 0.52
C ASP A 159 2.69 12.34 1.54
N PHE A 160 2.90 11.14 2.10
CA PHE A 160 1.99 10.51 3.06
C PHE A 160 2.50 10.59 4.50
N ILE A 161 3.61 11.31 4.72
CA ILE A 161 4.15 11.57 6.04
C ILE A 161 4.52 13.04 6.20
N THR A 162 4.52 13.54 7.42
CA THR A 162 5.04 14.88 7.71
C THR A 162 5.79 14.86 9.05
N PRO A 163 7.01 15.42 9.13
CA PRO A 163 7.69 15.61 10.40
C PRO A 163 6.80 16.36 11.38
N ILE A 164 6.72 15.89 12.62
CA ILE A 164 5.88 16.54 13.64
C ILE A 164 6.30 17.99 13.85
N ASP A 165 7.60 18.27 13.78
CA ASP A 165 8.16 19.62 13.96
C ASP A 165 7.78 20.61 12.84
N GLU A 166 7.23 20.10 11.73
CA GLU A 166 6.71 20.91 10.62
C GLU A 166 5.19 21.12 10.68
N LEU A 167 4.48 20.43 11.59
CA LEU A 167 3.05 20.59 11.78
C LEU A 167 2.75 21.86 12.58
N SER A 168 1.69 22.57 12.20
CA SER A 168 1.21 23.70 13.00
C SER A 168 0.52 23.21 14.28
N ASP A 169 0.42 24.07 15.30
CA ASP A 169 -0.34 23.77 16.53
C ASP A 169 -1.80 23.38 16.21
N GLU A 170 -2.40 24.01 15.18
CA GLU A 170 -3.74 23.70 14.71
C GLU A 170 -3.81 22.28 14.11
N ASP A 171 -2.82 21.89 13.30
CA ASP A 171 -2.73 20.55 12.74
C ASP A 171 -2.53 19.50 13.85
N ILE A 172 -1.65 19.77 14.82
CA ILE A 172 -1.40 18.90 15.98
C ILE A 172 -2.70 18.67 16.79
N GLU A 173 -3.49 19.74 16.98
CA GLU A 173 -4.77 19.66 17.68
C GLU A 173 -5.82 18.89 16.87
N GLN A 174 -5.93 19.15 15.56
CA GLN A 174 -6.87 18.44 14.68
C GLN A 174 -6.54 16.95 14.56
N LEU A 175 -5.26 16.59 14.51
CA LEU A 175 -4.79 15.21 14.45
C LEU A 175 -4.84 14.51 15.81
N GLY A 176 -5.05 15.25 16.91
CA GLY A 176 -5.13 14.70 18.27
C GLY A 176 -3.79 14.15 18.78
N ILE A 177 -2.65 14.68 18.30
CA ILE A 177 -1.31 14.14 18.59
C ILE A 177 -0.52 14.96 19.62
N LYS A 178 -1.16 15.91 20.31
CA LYS A 178 -0.52 16.84 21.26
C LYS A 178 0.30 16.16 22.37
N GLU A 179 -0.06 14.95 22.77
CA GLU A 179 0.66 14.20 23.81
C GLU A 179 2.00 13.61 23.34
N PHE A 180 2.26 13.63 22.04
CA PHE A 180 3.44 13.02 21.42
C PHE A 180 4.47 14.04 20.90
N VAL A 181 4.15 15.33 20.97
CA VAL A 181 5.02 16.46 20.62
C VAL A 181 5.92 16.81 21.80
#